data_AF-A0A482VB20-F1
#
_entry.id   AF-A0A482VB20-F1
#
_cell.length_a   1.000
_cell.length_b   1.000
_cell.length_c   1.000
_cell.angle_alpha   90.00
_cell.angle_beta   90.00
_cell.angle_gamma   90.00
#
_symmetry.space_group_name_H-M   'P 1'
#
loop_
_entity.id
_entity.type
_entity.pdbx_description
1 polymer ?
#
loop_
_entity_poly.entity_id
_entity_poly.type
_entity_poly.pdbx_seq_one_letter_code
_entity_poly.pdbx_strand_id
1 'polypeptide(L)'
;MDMDLNKGVSANVLLFKVIGHWPCGNKKFYNIYTRFVMICMYLYNVSGLIYLFKNLDDAEEVSATIYNLLSTIAVVLKVNFFHENHEQVKNIVKTFQIEEFQPITDEQRKLLKSGIFLAKFIFYYFFITADLTLVMWLIFPILDKERRLPSKAWFPYDYLSSEYYIFTYIWQGIFICYHALTNVAMDTLFSILMIQTGAQCDILNVKVTAFNASYIMLLFYQLAIFTQIFLYCWFGNEVVLKVNYLESGKIYYSLYVSNWYECPESFKKDLLFFMHRAQKPIILFVGNMFPVSLTTFTSN
;
A
#
# COMPACT_ATOMS: atom_id res chain seq x y z
N MET A 1 7.94 -5.09 -17.91
CA MET A 1 8.73 -3.86 -17.69
C MET A 1 8.28 -3.27 -16.37
N ASP A 2 9.20 -3.21 -15.42
CA ASP A 2 8.93 -2.73 -14.07
C ASP A 2 8.56 -1.26 -14.09
N MET A 3 7.66 -0.88 -13.19
CA MET A 3 7.18 0.48 -13.14
C MET A 3 8.05 1.28 -12.17
N ASP A 4 8.65 2.34 -12.69
CA ASP A 4 9.43 3.25 -11.86
C ASP A 4 8.51 4.12 -10.98
N LEU A 5 8.33 3.69 -9.74
CA LEU A 5 7.53 4.36 -8.71
C LEU A 5 8.19 5.65 -8.19
N ASN A 6 9.50 5.85 -8.41
CA ASN A 6 10.21 7.06 -8.00
C ASN A 6 9.77 8.27 -8.81
N LYS A 7 9.09 8.07 -9.94
CA LYS A 7 8.48 9.16 -10.73
C LYS A 7 7.48 9.98 -9.93
N GLY A 8 6.89 9.44 -8.86
CA GLY A 8 6.01 10.20 -7.96
C GLY A 8 6.78 11.21 -7.11
N VAL A 9 7.96 10.83 -6.61
CA VAL A 9 8.79 11.66 -5.71
C VAL A 9 9.89 12.45 -6.44
N SER A 10 10.13 12.20 -7.74
CA SER A 10 11.30 12.71 -8.44
C SER A 10 11.40 14.24 -8.49
N ALA A 11 10.28 14.93 -8.73
CA ALA A 11 10.24 16.39 -8.73
C ALA A 11 10.55 16.98 -7.34
N ASN A 12 10.04 16.32 -6.30
CA ASN A 12 10.23 16.72 -4.92
C ASN A 12 11.68 16.46 -4.45
N VAL A 13 12.27 15.30 -4.79
CA VAL A 13 13.69 15.00 -4.55
C VAL A 13 14.60 15.97 -5.31
N LEU A 14 14.25 16.36 -6.53
CA LEU A 14 14.99 17.38 -7.27
C LEU A 14 14.96 18.73 -6.53
N LEU A 15 13.79 19.15 -6.05
CA LEU A 15 13.65 20.37 -5.27
C LEU A 15 14.50 20.32 -4.00
N PHE A 16 14.46 19.21 -3.24
CA PHE A 16 15.31 19.04 -2.05
C PHE A 16 16.81 19.14 -2.34
N LYS A 17 17.26 18.65 -3.49
CA LYS A 17 18.66 18.77 -3.91
C LYS A 17 19.04 20.24 -4.09
N VAL A 18 18.17 21.04 -4.73
CA VAL A 18 18.39 22.48 -4.97
C VAL A 18 18.43 23.27 -3.67
N ILE A 19 17.48 23.02 -2.76
CA ILE A 19 17.40 23.75 -1.48
C ILE A 19 18.40 23.29 -0.41
N GLY A 20 19.18 22.23 -0.66
CA GLY A 20 20.25 21.85 0.27
C GLY A 20 19.88 20.79 1.31
N HIS A 21 18.71 20.15 1.22
CA HIS A 21 18.29 19.14 2.19
C HIS A 21 18.46 17.70 1.71
N TRP A 22 18.79 17.46 0.44
CA TRP A 22 19.04 16.11 -0.09
C TRP A 22 20.43 15.98 -0.72
N PRO A 23 21.36 15.25 -0.09
CA PRO A 23 22.76 15.23 -0.51
C PRO A 23 22.93 14.75 -1.96
N CYS A 24 23.66 15.55 -2.74
CA CYS A 24 24.02 15.26 -4.12
C CYS A 24 25.49 15.60 -4.36
N GLY A 25 26.22 14.76 -5.10
CA GLY A 25 27.63 14.99 -5.43
C GLY A 25 28.57 14.90 -4.21
N ASN A 26 29.43 15.91 -4.03
CA ASN A 26 30.41 15.93 -2.95
C ASN A 26 29.75 16.18 -1.58
N LYS A 27 29.64 15.10 -0.78
CA LYS A 27 29.00 15.11 0.53
C LYS A 27 29.56 16.19 1.49
N LYS A 28 30.86 16.48 1.45
CA LYS A 28 31.46 17.48 2.37
C LYS A 28 30.97 18.89 2.06
N PHE A 29 31.01 19.29 0.79
CA PHE A 29 30.53 20.60 0.36
C PHE A 29 29.04 20.76 0.64
N TYR A 30 28.26 19.72 0.33
CA TYR A 30 26.82 19.73 0.57
C TYR A 30 26.49 19.90 2.06
N ASN A 31 27.17 19.16 2.95
CA ASN A 31 26.96 19.30 4.38
C ASN A 31 27.30 20.70 4.92
N ILE A 32 28.33 21.36 4.35
CA ILE A 32 28.67 22.75 4.70
C ILE A 32 27.54 23.68 4.27
N TYR A 33 27.06 23.53 3.02
CA TYR A 33 25.93 24.30 2.50
C TYR A 33 24.67 24.12 3.35
N THR A 34 24.27 22.88 3.64
CA THR A 34 23.10 22.59 4.49
C THR A 34 23.23 23.25 5.87
N ARG A 35 24.39 23.15 6.53
CA ARG A 35 24.63 23.79 7.83
C ARG A 35 24.56 25.30 7.76
N PHE A 36 25.16 25.90 6.73
CA PHE A 36 25.11 27.34 6.51
C PHE A 36 23.67 27.83 6.41
N VAL A 37 22.85 27.18 5.59
CA VAL A 37 21.45 27.60 5.39
C VAL A 37 20.60 27.36 6.64
N MET A 38 20.83 26.27 7.38
CA MET A 38 20.20 26.05 8.69
C MET A 38 20.53 27.19 9.67
N ILE A 39 21.79 27.61 9.75
CA ILE A 39 22.20 28.75 10.59
C ILE A 39 21.46 30.02 10.17
N CYS A 40 21.34 30.31 8.88
CA CYS A 40 20.58 31.45 8.38
C CYS A 40 19.10 31.39 8.81
N MET A 41 18.46 30.22 8.75
CA MET A 41 17.08 30.05 9.22
C MET A 41 16.94 30.34 10.72
N TYR A 42 17.86 29.85 11.56
CA TYR A 42 17.84 30.15 12.99
C TYR A 42 18.05 31.64 13.28
N LEU A 43 19.00 32.27 12.59
CA LEU A 43 19.26 33.71 12.75
C LEU A 43 18.05 34.57 12.36
N TYR A 44 17.31 34.18 11.31
CA TYR A 44 16.08 34.86 10.92
C TYR A 44 15.00 34.77 12.01
N ASN A 45 14.84 33.60 12.63
CA ASN A 45 13.91 33.43 13.75
C ASN A 45 14.33 34.27 14.97
N VAL A 46 15.62 34.33 15.28
CA VAL A 46 16.14 35.20 16.36
C VAL A 46 15.85 36.68 16.07
N SER A 47 16.07 37.11 14.82
CA SER A 47 15.73 38.47 14.37
C SER A 47 14.24 38.77 14.53
N GLY A 48 13.34 37.84 14.17
CA GLY A 48 11.90 37.99 14.38
C GLY A 48 11.52 38.05 15.87
N LEU A 49 12.16 37.24 16.72
CA LEU A 49 11.92 37.28 18.17
C LEU A 49 12.34 38.61 18.79
N ILE A 50 13.51 39.15 18.40
CA ILE A 50 13.95 40.47 18.86
C ILE A 50 12.97 41.55 18.39
N TYR A 51 12.49 41.47 17.15
CA TYR A 51 11.50 42.41 16.63
C TYR A 51 10.19 42.38 17.43
N LEU A 52 9.72 41.18 17.76
CA LEU A 52 8.51 40.98 18.58
C LEU A 52 8.66 41.66 19.95
N PHE A 53 9.77 41.40 20.66
CA PHE A 53 10.01 41.99 21.98
C PHE A 53 10.16 43.51 21.95
N LYS A 54 10.64 44.09 20.84
CA LYS A 54 10.79 45.54 20.69
C LYS A 54 9.48 46.27 20.40
N ASN A 55 8.49 45.60 19.83
CA ASN A 55 7.25 46.22 19.37
C ASN A 55 6.01 45.67 20.09
N LEU A 56 6.15 45.23 21.35
CA LEU A 56 5.05 44.63 22.13
C LEU A 56 3.86 45.56 22.34
N ASP A 57 4.08 46.86 22.26
CA ASP A 57 3.03 47.87 22.47
C ASP A 57 2.11 48.04 21.24
N ASP A 58 2.52 47.55 20.06
CA ASP A 58 1.73 47.63 18.82
C ASP A 58 1.11 46.27 18.48
N ALA A 59 -0.20 46.16 18.68
CA ALA A 59 -0.93 44.92 18.46
C ALA A 59 -0.90 44.42 16.99
N GLU A 60 -0.81 45.33 16.02
CA GLU A 60 -0.77 44.97 14.59
C GLU A 60 0.60 44.37 14.25
N GLU A 61 1.69 45.02 14.69
CA GLU A 61 3.06 44.55 14.52
C GLU A 61 3.29 43.21 15.25
N VAL A 62 2.77 43.07 16.47
CA VAL A 62 2.82 41.83 17.26
C VAL A 62 2.14 40.68 16.51
N SER A 63 0.91 40.89 16.04
CA SER A 63 0.13 39.86 15.34
C SER A 63 0.86 39.39 14.06
N ALA A 64 1.32 40.33 13.24
CA ALA A 64 2.05 40.04 12.01
C ALA A 64 3.37 39.29 12.29
N THR A 65 4.09 39.68 13.33
CA THR A 65 5.37 39.06 13.70
C THR A 65 5.17 37.65 14.26
N ILE A 66 4.16 37.42 15.10
CA ILE A 66 3.82 36.10 15.63
C ILE A 66 3.44 35.14 14.50
N TYR A 67 2.61 35.57 13.55
CA TYR A 67 2.23 34.75 12.39
C TYR A 67 3.44 34.30 11.56
N ASN A 68 4.37 35.24 11.31
CA ASN A 68 5.61 34.95 10.59
C ASN A 68 6.51 33.99 11.38
N LEU A 69 6.72 34.25 12.68
CA LEU A 69 7.54 33.40 13.54
C LEU A 69 6.99 31.99 13.66
N LEU A 70 5.67 31.82 13.82
CA LEU A 70 5.06 30.50 13.88
C LEU A 70 5.32 29.71 12.60
N SER A 71 5.18 30.38 11.45
CA SER A 71 5.44 29.79 10.14
C SER A 71 6.91 29.40 9.96
N THR A 72 7.85 30.25 10.39
CA THR A 72 9.29 29.99 10.25
C THR A 72 9.83 28.95 11.22
N ILE A 73 9.34 28.93 12.45
CA ILE A 73 9.65 27.89 13.43
C ILE A 73 9.12 26.54 12.94
N ALA A 74 7.90 26.47 12.41
CA ALA A 74 7.34 25.23 11.89
C ALA A 74 8.20 24.61 10.79
N VAL A 75 8.71 25.40 9.84
CA VAL A 75 9.60 24.90 8.78
C VAL A 75 10.93 24.43 9.34
N VAL A 76 11.54 25.18 10.27
CA VAL A 76 12.79 24.75 10.92
C VAL A 76 12.62 23.41 11.63
N LEU A 77 11.51 23.22 12.35
CA LEU A 77 11.17 21.95 12.98
C LEU A 77 11.04 20.83 11.94
N LYS A 78 10.26 21.05 10.86
CA LYS A 78 10.10 20.07 9.77
C LYS A 78 11.45 19.65 9.18
N VAL A 79 12.34 20.61 8.94
CA VAL A 79 13.68 20.35 8.39
C VAL A 79 14.55 19.55 9.36
N ASN A 80 14.53 19.88 10.65
CA ASN A 80 15.26 19.11 11.67
C ASN A 80 14.78 17.66 11.72
N PHE A 81 13.46 17.45 11.82
CA PHE A 81 12.86 16.11 11.78
C PHE A 81 13.22 15.36 10.50
N PHE A 82 13.22 16.04 9.36
CA PHE A 82 13.60 15.45 8.09
C PHE A 82 15.08 15.01 8.06
N HIS A 83 15.99 15.82 8.58
CA HIS A 83 17.41 15.46 8.67
C HIS A 83 17.67 14.31 9.65
N GLU A 84 17.02 14.32 10.82
CA GLU A 84 17.12 13.24 11.81
C GLU A 84 16.64 11.90 11.23
N ASN A 85 15.57 11.93 10.43
CA ASN A 85 14.96 10.74 9.85
C ASN A 85 15.37 10.48 8.39
N HIS A 86 16.40 11.15 7.88
CA HIS A 86 16.75 11.15 6.45
C HIS A 86 16.98 9.73 5.90
N GLU A 87 17.69 8.89 6.63
CA GLU A 87 17.94 7.51 6.20
C GLU A 87 16.66 6.66 6.20
N GLN A 88 15.73 6.91 7.12
CA GLN A 88 14.43 6.22 7.14
C GLN A 88 13.60 6.64 5.92
N VAL A 89 13.50 7.93 5.61
CA VAL A 89 12.79 8.45 4.43
C VAL A 89 13.38 7.84 3.15
N LYS A 90 14.71 7.81 3.04
CA LYS A 90 15.40 7.22 1.90
C LYS A 90 15.13 5.72 1.77
N ASN A 91 15.04 5.00 2.89
CA ASN A 91 14.67 3.60 2.90
C ASN A 91 13.22 3.40 2.45
N ILE A 92 12.26 4.21 2.91
CA ILE A 92 10.86 4.15 2.45
C ILE A 92 10.77 4.32 0.93
N VAL A 93 11.45 5.33 0.37
CA VAL A 93 11.46 5.57 -1.09
C VAL A 93 12.05 4.38 -1.84
N LYS A 94 13.09 3.73 -1.31
CA LYS A 94 13.66 2.51 -1.89
C LYS A 94 12.74 1.31 -1.76
N THR A 95 12.02 1.18 -0.64
CA THR A 95 11.10 0.07 -0.40
C THR A 95 10.02 -0.02 -1.47
N PHE A 96 9.53 1.11 -1.98
CA PHE A 96 8.58 1.11 -3.09
C PHE A 96 9.11 0.53 -4.40
N GLN A 97 10.42 0.35 -4.55
CA GLN A 97 11.01 -0.20 -5.78
C GLN A 97 11.26 -1.71 -5.72
N ILE A 98 11.09 -2.34 -4.56
CA ILE A 98 11.34 -3.77 -4.41
C ILE A 98 10.26 -4.55 -5.19
N GLU A 99 10.63 -5.74 -5.66
CA GLU A 99 9.82 -6.61 -6.53
C GLU A 99 8.41 -6.88 -5.99
N GLU A 100 8.24 -7.03 -4.67
CA GLU A 100 6.94 -7.31 -4.05
C GLU A 100 5.93 -6.16 -4.21
N PHE A 101 6.42 -4.94 -4.36
CA PHE A 101 5.65 -3.71 -4.55
C PHE A 101 5.42 -3.37 -6.02
N GLN A 102 5.94 -4.19 -6.95
CA GLN A 102 5.69 -4.03 -8.38
C GLN A 102 4.30 -4.58 -8.77
N PRO A 103 3.61 -3.93 -9.72
CA PRO A 103 2.31 -4.39 -10.20
C PRO A 103 2.46 -5.61 -11.11
N ILE A 104 1.68 -6.66 -10.82
CA ILE A 104 1.61 -7.90 -11.61
C ILE A 104 0.49 -7.79 -12.65
N THR A 105 -0.67 -7.24 -12.26
CA THR A 105 -1.85 -7.10 -13.13
C THR A 105 -2.00 -5.68 -13.70
N ASP A 106 -2.73 -5.54 -14.81
CA ASP A 106 -3.04 -4.23 -15.39
C ASP A 106 -3.87 -3.34 -14.46
N GLU A 107 -4.72 -3.93 -13.63
CA GLU A 107 -5.48 -3.22 -12.60
C GLU A 107 -4.55 -2.59 -11.56
N GLN A 108 -3.60 -3.37 -11.00
CA GLN A 108 -2.59 -2.86 -10.05
C GLN A 108 -1.74 -1.76 -10.70
N ARG A 109 -1.40 -1.90 -11.98
CA ARG A 109 -0.66 -0.89 -12.73
C ARG A 109 -1.47 0.41 -12.88
N LYS A 110 -2.78 0.34 -13.10
CA LYS A 110 -3.66 1.52 -13.18
C LYS A 110 -3.74 2.23 -11.82
N LEU A 111 -3.88 1.50 -10.72
CA LEU A 111 -3.90 2.05 -9.36
C LEU A 111 -2.62 2.84 -9.05
N LEU A 112 -1.45 2.25 -9.27
CA LEU A 112 -0.19 2.94 -9.02
C LEU A 112 0.04 4.13 -9.97
N LYS A 113 -0.35 4.03 -11.25
CA LYS A 113 -0.29 5.16 -12.18
C LYS A 113 -1.18 6.32 -11.72
N SER A 114 -2.38 6.02 -11.22
CA SER A 114 -3.28 7.02 -10.64
C SER A 114 -2.65 7.69 -9.43
N GLY A 115 -2.04 6.92 -8.52
CA GLY A 115 -1.29 7.43 -7.38
C GLY A 115 -0.13 8.35 -7.78
N ILE A 116 0.68 7.96 -8.77
CA ILE A 116 1.78 8.80 -9.30
C ILE A 116 1.23 10.09 -9.93
N PHE A 117 0.13 10.01 -10.68
CA PHE A 117 -0.50 11.17 -11.30
C PHE A 117 -0.98 12.16 -10.22
N LEU A 118 -1.68 11.66 -9.19
CA LEU A 118 -2.17 12.46 -8.08
C LEU A 118 -1.02 13.09 -7.28
N ALA A 119 0.05 12.34 -7.03
CA ALA A 119 1.27 12.84 -6.39
C ALA A 119 1.89 14.02 -7.15
N LYS A 120 2.02 13.91 -8.47
CA LYS A 120 2.52 15.01 -9.32
C LYS A 120 1.57 16.20 -9.33
N PHE A 121 0.27 15.95 -9.46
CA PHE A 121 -0.74 16.99 -9.44
C PHE A 121 -0.66 17.80 -8.14
N ILE A 122 -0.61 17.14 -6.99
CA ILE A 122 -0.48 17.80 -5.67
C ILE A 122 0.82 18.59 -5.58
N PHE A 123 1.95 18.02 -6.01
CA PHE A 123 3.22 18.73 -6.01
C PHE A 123 3.15 20.05 -6.80
N TYR A 124 2.71 20.00 -8.06
CA TYR A 124 2.64 21.18 -8.91
C TYR A 124 1.56 22.17 -8.45
N TYR A 125 0.44 21.69 -7.92
CA TYR A 125 -0.60 22.55 -7.37
C TYR A 125 -0.06 23.38 -6.20
N PHE A 126 0.59 22.75 -5.21
CA PHE A 126 1.20 23.45 -4.08
C PHE A 126 2.34 24.37 -4.51
N PHE A 127 3.14 23.95 -5.49
CA PHE A 127 4.23 24.77 -6.02
C PHE A 127 3.70 26.07 -6.65
N ILE A 128 2.70 25.97 -7.54
CA ILE A 128 2.11 27.13 -8.22
C ILE A 128 1.41 28.07 -7.23
N THR A 129 0.62 27.54 -6.30
CA THR A 129 -0.10 28.39 -5.34
C THR A 129 0.86 29.11 -4.39
N ALA A 130 1.92 28.43 -3.92
CA ALA A 130 2.95 29.04 -3.10
C ALA A 130 3.70 30.16 -3.84
N ASP A 131 4.08 29.93 -5.10
CA ASP A 131 4.75 30.94 -5.92
C ASP A 131 3.86 32.15 -6.20
N LEU A 132 2.55 31.96 -6.44
CA LEU A 132 1.60 33.06 -6.60
C LEU A 132 1.51 33.91 -5.33
N THR A 133 1.43 33.28 -4.15
CA THR A 133 1.43 33.99 -2.87
C THR A 133 2.74 34.73 -2.63
N LEU A 134 3.87 34.10 -2.96
CA LEU A 134 5.21 34.68 -2.85
C LEU A 134 5.36 35.94 -3.71
N VAL A 135 4.91 35.88 -4.97
CA VAL A 135 4.92 37.03 -5.88
C VAL A 135 4.09 38.19 -5.30
N MET A 136 2.90 37.91 -4.77
CA MET A 136 2.07 38.94 -4.12
C MET A 136 2.79 39.54 -2.89
N TRP A 137 3.40 38.69 -2.06
CA TRP A 137 4.17 39.10 -0.89
C TRP A 137 5.38 39.99 -1.23
N LEU A 138 6.06 39.72 -2.35
CA LEU A 138 7.23 40.49 -2.78
C LEU A 138 6.87 41.76 -3.58
N ILE A 139 5.65 41.87 -4.12
CA ILE A 139 5.23 43.05 -4.89
C ILE A 139 4.49 44.05 -4.01
N PHE A 140 3.68 43.58 -3.06
CA PHE A 140 2.86 44.45 -2.20
C PHE A 140 3.68 45.52 -1.44
N PRO A 141 4.87 45.23 -0.89
CA PRO A 141 5.75 46.24 -0.29
C PRO A 141 6.26 47.31 -1.26
N ILE A 142 6.46 46.96 -2.53
CA ILE A 142 6.98 47.86 -3.58
C ILE A 142 5.90 48.84 -4.06
N LEU A 143 4.64 48.40 -4.05
CA LEU A 143 3.49 49.21 -4.45
C LEU A 143 3.06 50.22 -3.38
N ASP A 144 3.55 50.06 -2.15
CA ASP A 144 3.22 50.98 -1.07
C ASP A 144 3.96 52.31 -1.22
N LYS A 145 3.34 53.39 -0.76
CA LYS A 145 3.95 54.73 -0.79
C LYS A 145 5.09 54.85 0.21
N GLU A 146 5.01 54.08 1.30
CA GLU A 146 6.02 54.04 2.34
C GLU A 146 6.98 52.87 2.14
N ARG A 147 8.27 53.09 2.40
CA ARG A 147 9.28 52.03 2.33
C ARG A 147 9.02 51.02 3.45
N ARG A 148 8.64 49.81 3.07
CA ARG A 148 8.47 48.68 3.99
C ARG A 148 9.14 47.43 3.44
N LEU A 149 9.71 46.65 4.33
CA LEU A 149 10.30 45.36 3.99
C LEU A 149 9.20 44.29 3.78
N PRO A 150 9.47 43.23 2.99
CA PRO A 150 8.54 42.11 2.81
C PRO A 150 8.12 41.42 4.10
N SER A 151 9.01 41.37 5.09
CA SER A 151 8.71 40.77 6.39
C SER A 151 9.28 41.62 7.53
N LYS A 152 8.51 41.68 8.62
CA LYS A 152 8.87 42.38 9.86
C LYS A 152 9.96 41.59 10.59
N ALA A 153 11.14 42.17 10.67
CA ALA A 153 12.32 41.54 11.26
C ALA A 153 13.27 42.61 11.81
N TRP A 154 14.02 42.27 12.85
CA TRP A 154 14.97 43.20 13.46
C TRP A 154 16.35 43.10 12.81
N PHE A 155 16.91 44.24 12.41
CA PHE A 155 18.28 44.35 11.94
C PHE A 155 19.12 45.26 12.86
N PRO A 156 20.43 44.99 13.01
CA PRO A 156 21.32 45.81 13.84
C PRO A 156 21.73 47.14 13.18
N TYR A 157 21.17 47.48 12.02
CA TYR A 157 21.46 48.69 11.24
C TYR A 157 20.14 49.33 10.75
N ASP A 158 20.19 50.61 10.38
CA ASP A 158 19.04 51.31 9.81
C ASP A 158 18.82 50.91 8.34
N TYR A 159 17.90 49.97 8.15
CA TYR A 159 17.54 49.44 6.84
C TYR A 159 16.59 50.34 6.03
N LEU A 160 16.01 51.40 6.62
CA LEU A 160 15.14 52.34 5.89
C LEU A 160 15.94 53.41 5.13
N SER A 161 17.21 53.59 5.52
CA SER A 161 18.18 54.40 4.78
C SER A 161 18.33 53.92 3.33
N SER A 162 18.52 54.86 2.40
CA SER A 162 18.47 54.56 0.96
C SER A 162 19.56 53.61 0.46
N GLU A 163 20.66 53.48 1.20
CA GLU A 163 21.82 52.67 0.81
C GLU A 163 21.63 51.18 1.15
N TYR A 164 21.02 50.86 2.30
CA TYR A 164 20.88 49.48 2.78
C TYR A 164 19.51 48.86 2.48
N TYR A 165 18.51 49.67 2.13
CA TYR A 165 17.14 49.20 1.87
C TYR A 165 17.08 48.14 0.76
N ILE A 166 17.64 48.44 -0.42
CA ILE A 166 17.60 47.54 -1.58
C ILE A 166 18.32 46.23 -1.28
N PHE A 167 19.48 46.29 -0.62
CA PHE A 167 20.24 45.12 -0.24
C PHE A 167 19.45 44.22 0.73
N THR A 168 18.85 44.82 1.76
CA THR A 168 18.04 44.10 2.76
C THR A 168 16.79 43.51 2.13
N TYR A 169 16.17 44.23 1.20
CA TYR A 169 15.01 43.77 0.43
C TYR A 169 15.32 42.53 -0.40
N ILE A 170 16.41 42.57 -1.18
CA ILE A 170 16.83 41.43 -2.01
C ILE A 170 17.18 40.23 -1.14
N TRP A 171 17.90 40.44 -0.04
CA TRP A 171 18.27 39.38 0.89
C TRP A 171 17.04 38.72 1.53
N GLN A 172 16.09 39.51 2.04
CA GLN A 172 14.83 38.98 2.57
C GLN A 172 14.02 38.27 1.49
N GLY A 173 13.99 38.80 0.26
CA GLY A 173 13.31 38.14 -0.86
C GLY A 173 13.86 36.75 -1.12
N ILE A 174 15.18 36.61 -1.25
CA ILE A 174 15.85 35.31 -1.42
C ILE A 174 15.51 34.36 -0.26
N PHE A 175 15.53 34.86 0.98
CA PHE A 175 15.22 34.06 2.16
C PHE A 175 13.77 33.57 2.18
N ILE A 176 12.80 34.45 1.88
CA ILE A 176 11.37 34.09 1.84
C ILE A 176 11.11 33.09 0.71
N CYS A 177 11.70 33.29 -0.48
CA CYS A 177 11.64 32.32 -1.58
C CYS A 177 12.16 30.94 -1.13
N TYR A 178 13.34 30.93 -0.52
CA TYR A 178 13.96 29.71 -0.03
C TYR A 178 13.09 28.99 1.03
N HIS A 179 12.55 29.76 1.97
CA HIS A 179 11.68 29.27 3.02
C HIS A 179 10.39 28.65 2.45
N ALA A 180 9.74 29.35 1.50
CA ALA A 180 8.54 28.86 0.83
C ALA A 180 8.79 27.54 0.08
N LEU A 181 9.87 27.48 -0.71
CA LEU A 181 10.26 26.27 -1.44
C LEU A 181 10.55 25.10 -0.50
N THR A 182 11.19 25.37 0.64
CA THR A 182 11.47 24.36 1.66
C THR A 182 10.18 23.84 2.29
N ASN A 183 9.23 24.71 2.62
CA ASN A 183 7.95 24.31 3.17
C ASN A 183 7.15 23.44 2.18
N VAL A 184 7.06 23.87 0.91
CA VAL A 184 6.40 23.09 -0.15
C VAL A 184 7.04 21.72 -0.32
N ALA A 185 8.37 21.65 -0.35
CA ALA A 185 9.09 20.37 -0.48
C ALA A 185 8.75 19.41 0.66
N MET A 186 8.76 19.89 1.91
CA MET A 186 8.46 19.07 3.09
C MET A 186 7.03 18.55 3.10
N ASP A 187 6.04 19.45 2.88
CA ASP A 187 4.63 19.08 2.94
C ASP A 187 4.25 18.12 1.81
N THR A 188 4.70 18.42 0.60
CA THR A 188 4.40 17.58 -0.56
C THR A 188 5.11 16.23 -0.49
N LEU A 189 6.31 16.13 0.11
CA LEU A 189 6.96 14.83 0.32
C LEU A 189 6.08 13.93 1.17
N PHE A 190 5.61 14.44 2.31
CA PHE A 190 4.74 13.67 3.20
C PHE A 190 3.46 13.22 2.49
N SER A 191 2.79 14.14 1.79
CA SER A 191 1.58 13.80 1.01
C SER A 191 1.85 12.73 -0.05
N ILE A 192 2.96 12.83 -0.79
CA ILE A 192 3.31 11.86 -1.84
C ILE A 192 3.58 10.47 -1.23
N LEU A 193 4.34 10.40 -0.13
CA LEU A 193 4.60 9.12 0.56
C LEU A 193 3.31 8.48 1.07
N MET A 194 2.36 9.27 1.56
CA MET A 194 1.05 8.80 1.97
C MET A 194 0.23 8.26 0.79
N ILE A 195 0.23 8.96 -0.35
CA ILE A 195 -0.47 8.51 -1.57
C ILE A 195 0.13 7.20 -2.10
N GLN A 196 1.46 7.08 -2.09
CA GLN A 196 2.13 5.86 -2.53
C GLN A 196 1.82 4.70 -1.58
N THR A 197 1.88 4.93 -0.27
CA THR A 197 1.47 3.93 0.72
C THR A 197 0.02 3.50 0.54
N GLY A 198 -0.89 4.46 0.32
CA GLY A 198 -2.31 4.17 0.05
C GLY A 198 -2.49 3.31 -1.20
N ALA A 199 -1.82 3.63 -2.30
CA ALA A 199 -1.87 2.83 -3.52
C ALA A 199 -1.30 1.42 -3.32
N GLN A 200 -0.33 1.23 -2.43
CA GLN A 200 0.17 -0.10 -2.05
C GLN A 200 -0.84 -0.88 -1.20
N CYS A 201 -1.58 -0.22 -0.31
CA CYS A 201 -2.69 -0.84 0.41
C CYS A 201 -3.81 -1.31 -0.54
N ASP A 202 -4.11 -0.53 -1.58
CA ASP A 202 -5.07 -0.93 -2.61
C ASP A 202 -4.60 -2.17 -3.38
N ILE A 203 -3.31 -2.25 -3.72
CA ILE A 203 -2.72 -3.44 -4.33
C ILE A 203 -2.84 -4.66 -3.41
N LEU A 204 -2.52 -4.47 -2.12
CA LEU A 204 -2.64 -5.55 -1.14
C LEU A 204 -4.07 -6.08 -1.08
N ASN A 205 -5.07 -5.20 -1.09
CA ASN A 205 -6.47 -5.59 -1.12
C ASN A 205 -6.81 -6.44 -2.36
N VAL A 206 -6.36 -6.01 -3.55
CA VAL A 206 -6.52 -6.80 -4.80
C VAL A 206 -5.85 -8.18 -4.71
N LYS A 207 -4.65 -8.26 -4.11
CA LYS A 207 -3.95 -9.54 -3.92
C LYS A 207 -4.72 -10.48 -2.95
N VAL A 208 -5.22 -9.93 -1.85
CA VAL A 208 -5.96 -10.71 -0.83
C VAL A 208 -7.30 -11.22 -1.39
N THR A 209 -8.03 -10.39 -2.14
CA THR A 209 -9.31 -10.82 -2.75
C THR A 209 -9.11 -11.90 -3.80
N ALA A 210 -8.06 -11.80 -4.63
CA ALA A 210 -7.70 -12.83 -5.61
C ALA A 210 -7.28 -14.16 -4.94
N PHE A 211 -6.54 -14.07 -3.83
CA PHE A 211 -6.17 -15.25 -3.03
C PHE A 211 -7.40 -15.94 -2.43
N ASN A 212 -8.34 -15.17 -1.86
CA ASN A 212 -9.58 -15.71 -1.30
C ASN A 212 -10.42 -16.41 -2.36
N ALA A 213 -10.55 -15.83 -3.56
CA ALA A 213 -11.27 -16.47 -4.67
C ALA A 213 -10.64 -17.81 -5.07
N SER A 214 -9.30 -17.87 -5.13
CA SER A 214 -8.55 -19.09 -5.45
C SER A 214 -8.75 -20.18 -4.38
N TYR A 215 -8.74 -19.80 -3.10
CA TYR A 215 -8.98 -20.72 -1.99
C TYR A 215 -10.41 -21.30 -2.01
N ILE A 216 -11.41 -20.44 -2.26
CA ILE A 216 -12.80 -20.87 -2.42
C ILE A 216 -12.92 -21.88 -3.57
N MET A 217 -12.27 -21.62 -4.72
CA MET A 217 -12.26 -22.55 -5.85
C MET A 217 -11.64 -23.91 -5.48
N LEU A 218 -10.51 -23.91 -4.76
CA LEU A 218 -9.85 -25.13 -4.30
C LEU A 218 -10.74 -25.94 -3.34
N LEU A 219 -11.45 -25.29 -2.43
CA LEU A 219 -12.41 -25.94 -1.54
C LEU A 219 -13.54 -26.62 -2.33
N PHE A 220 -14.13 -25.93 -3.31
CA PHE A 220 -15.15 -26.54 -4.17
C PHE A 220 -14.60 -27.73 -4.96
N TYR A 221 -13.38 -27.64 -5.47
CA TYR A 221 -12.73 -28.74 -6.18
C TYR A 221 -12.47 -29.96 -5.28
N GLN A 222 -11.98 -29.73 -4.06
CA GLN A 222 -11.77 -30.79 -3.06
C GLN A 222 -13.10 -31.46 -2.68
N LEU A 223 -14.15 -30.68 -2.38
CA LEU A 223 -15.48 -31.21 -2.09
C LEU A 223 -16.04 -32.05 -3.25
N ALA A 224 -15.82 -31.62 -4.50
CA ALA A 224 -16.22 -32.38 -5.67
C ALA A 224 -15.49 -33.73 -5.77
N ILE A 225 -14.17 -33.76 -5.56
CA ILE A 225 -13.38 -35.02 -5.55
C ILE A 225 -13.87 -35.95 -4.44
N PHE A 226 -14.06 -35.44 -3.22
CA PHE A 226 -14.57 -36.24 -2.11
C PHE A 226 -15.95 -36.82 -2.41
N THR A 227 -16.83 -36.04 -3.04
CA THR A 227 -18.17 -36.50 -3.44
C THR A 227 -18.07 -37.61 -4.50
N GLN A 228 -17.18 -37.47 -5.49
CA GLN A 228 -16.96 -38.51 -6.51
C GLN A 228 -16.45 -39.82 -5.89
N ILE A 229 -15.44 -39.75 -5.02
CA ILE A 229 -14.90 -40.92 -4.33
C ILE A 229 -15.96 -41.56 -3.44
N PHE A 230 -16.71 -40.75 -2.67
CA PHE A 230 -17.81 -41.22 -1.83
C PHE A 230 -18.86 -41.97 -2.65
N LEU A 231 -19.26 -41.46 -3.83
CA LEU A 231 -20.22 -42.14 -4.70
C LEU A 231 -19.72 -43.52 -5.13
N TYR A 232 -18.46 -43.63 -5.56
CA TYR A 232 -17.88 -44.94 -5.91
C TYR A 232 -17.86 -45.91 -4.73
N CYS A 233 -17.42 -45.44 -3.56
CA CYS A 233 -17.37 -46.25 -2.34
C CYS A 233 -18.76 -46.65 -1.85
N TRP A 234 -19.76 -45.76 -1.96
CA TRP A 234 -21.15 -46.02 -1.61
C TRP A 234 -21.76 -47.10 -2.51
N PHE A 235 -21.66 -46.94 -3.84
CA PHE A 235 -22.19 -47.92 -4.78
C PHE A 235 -21.44 -49.26 -4.68
N GLY A 236 -20.11 -49.24 -4.51
CA GLY A 236 -19.32 -50.45 -4.27
C GLY A 236 -19.78 -51.19 -3.00
N ASN A 237 -20.01 -50.45 -1.92
CA ASN A 237 -20.52 -51.01 -0.66
C ASN A 237 -21.94 -51.57 -0.79
N GLU A 238 -22.85 -50.88 -1.49
CA GLU A 238 -24.21 -51.36 -1.75
C GLU A 238 -24.22 -52.69 -2.51
N VAL A 239 -23.35 -52.84 -3.52
CA VAL A 239 -23.20 -54.09 -4.27
C VAL A 239 -22.71 -55.20 -3.33
N VAL A 240 -21.67 -54.94 -2.54
CA VAL A 240 -21.15 -55.91 -1.57
C VAL A 240 -22.19 -56.28 -0.52
N LEU A 241 -22.96 -55.32 0.01
CA LEU A 241 -24.04 -55.58 0.96
C LEU A 241 -25.11 -56.47 0.33
N LYS A 242 -25.58 -56.17 -0.89
CA LYS A 242 -26.59 -57.00 -1.57
C LYS A 242 -26.09 -58.42 -1.84
N VAL A 243 -24.81 -58.58 -2.15
CA VAL A 243 -24.19 -59.91 -2.30
C VAL A 243 -24.03 -60.61 -0.95
N ASN A 244 -23.65 -59.92 0.11
CA ASN A 244 -23.61 -60.50 1.45
C ASN A 244 -25.03 -60.78 1.99
N TYR A 245 -26.06 -60.05 1.56
CA TYR A 245 -27.47 -60.36 1.81
C TYR A 245 -27.93 -61.62 1.05
N LEU A 246 -27.30 -61.94 -0.09
CA LEU A 246 -27.39 -63.27 -0.69
C LEU A 246 -26.75 -64.26 0.28
N GLU A 247 -25.46 -64.13 0.60
CA GLU A 247 -24.71 -65.07 1.47
C GLU A 247 -25.34 -65.32 2.86
N SER A 248 -25.83 -64.27 3.53
CA SER A 248 -26.39 -64.30 4.90
C SER A 248 -27.80 -64.90 5.01
N GLY A 249 -28.32 -65.51 3.94
CA GLY A 249 -29.48 -66.40 4.04
C GLY A 249 -30.84 -65.74 3.80
N LYS A 250 -30.96 -64.42 3.66
CA LYS A 250 -32.28 -63.76 3.49
C LYS A 250 -32.90 -63.95 2.12
N ILE A 251 -32.12 -63.80 1.04
CA ILE A 251 -32.62 -64.12 -0.31
C ILE A 251 -32.70 -65.63 -0.50
N TYR A 252 -31.78 -66.42 0.08
CA TYR A 252 -31.93 -67.88 0.12
C TYR A 252 -33.23 -68.29 0.80
N TYR A 253 -33.59 -67.67 1.92
CA TYR A 253 -34.86 -67.89 2.59
C TYR A 253 -36.04 -67.47 1.70
N SER A 254 -35.97 -66.32 1.04
CA SER A 254 -37.02 -65.88 0.10
C SER A 254 -37.17 -66.79 -1.12
N LEU A 255 -36.08 -67.36 -1.64
CA LEU A 255 -36.09 -68.31 -2.75
C LEU A 255 -36.53 -69.70 -2.29
N TYR A 256 -36.13 -70.10 -1.08
CA TYR A 256 -36.55 -71.35 -0.44
C TYR A 256 -38.06 -71.36 -0.15
N VAL A 257 -38.60 -70.23 0.30
CA VAL A 257 -40.04 -70.00 0.56
C VAL A 257 -40.83 -69.73 -0.73
N SER A 258 -40.17 -69.47 -1.86
CA SER A 258 -40.85 -69.32 -3.15
C SER A 258 -41.40 -70.67 -3.65
N ASN A 259 -42.42 -70.64 -4.51
CA ASN A 259 -42.98 -71.86 -5.13
C ASN A 259 -42.07 -72.45 -6.24
N TRP A 260 -40.76 -72.51 -6.01
CA TRP A 260 -39.76 -72.98 -6.99
C TRP A 260 -40.01 -74.43 -7.45
N TYR A 261 -40.71 -75.24 -6.63
CA TYR A 261 -41.08 -76.61 -6.95
C TYR A 261 -42.15 -76.71 -8.06
N GLU A 262 -42.96 -75.66 -8.26
CA GLU A 262 -43.98 -75.56 -9.32
C GLU A 262 -43.40 -75.09 -10.66
N CYS A 263 -42.14 -74.64 -10.69
CA CYS A 263 -41.50 -74.14 -11.89
C CYS A 263 -40.98 -75.28 -12.82
N PRO A 264 -40.73 -74.99 -14.11
CA PRO A 264 -40.12 -75.94 -15.05
C PRO A 264 -38.73 -76.42 -14.59
N GLU A 265 -38.35 -77.64 -14.98
CA GLU A 265 -37.03 -78.24 -14.66
C GLU A 265 -35.84 -77.39 -15.14
N SER A 266 -35.98 -76.64 -16.24
CA SER A 266 -34.96 -75.70 -16.70
C SER A 266 -34.69 -74.60 -15.67
N PHE A 267 -35.75 -74.00 -15.14
CA PHE A 267 -35.65 -72.93 -14.14
C PHE A 267 -35.05 -73.43 -12.82
N LYS A 268 -35.38 -74.65 -12.38
CA LYS A 268 -34.82 -75.26 -11.16
C LYS A 268 -33.30 -75.43 -11.27
N LYS A 269 -32.81 -75.88 -12.42
CA LYS A 269 -31.37 -76.03 -12.67
C LYS A 269 -30.65 -74.68 -12.71
N ASP A 270 -31.21 -73.70 -13.42
CA ASP A 270 -30.63 -72.35 -13.50
C ASP A 270 -30.60 -71.67 -12.13
N LEU A 271 -31.64 -71.86 -11.33
CA LEU A 271 -31.72 -71.34 -9.96
C LEU A 271 -30.63 -71.95 -9.06
N LEU A 272 -30.39 -73.26 -9.14
CA LEU A 272 -29.31 -73.94 -8.41
C LEU A 272 -27.93 -73.40 -8.80
N PHE A 273 -27.69 -73.17 -10.09
CA PHE A 273 -26.43 -72.57 -10.56
C PHE A 273 -26.25 -71.13 -10.10
N PHE A 274 -27.32 -70.33 -10.16
CA PHE A 274 -27.31 -68.96 -9.65
C PHE A 274 -27.02 -68.92 -8.15
N MET A 275 -27.70 -69.77 -7.37
CA MET A 275 -27.51 -69.89 -5.93
C MET A 275 -26.07 -70.28 -5.58
N HIS A 276 -25.45 -71.21 -6.31
CA HIS A 276 -24.07 -71.62 -6.08
C HIS A 276 -23.05 -70.54 -6.47
N ARG A 277 -23.29 -69.79 -7.56
CA ARG A 277 -22.40 -68.69 -7.97
C ARG A 277 -22.50 -67.47 -7.08
N ALA A 278 -23.69 -67.17 -6.57
CA ALA A 278 -23.95 -66.05 -5.66
C ALA A 278 -23.26 -66.21 -4.28
N GLN A 279 -22.78 -67.41 -3.93
CA GLN A 279 -22.00 -67.66 -2.71
C GLN A 279 -20.59 -67.07 -2.74
N LYS A 280 -20.09 -66.64 -3.91
CA LYS A 280 -18.81 -65.94 -4.01
C LYS A 280 -19.04 -64.42 -3.95
N PRO A 281 -18.48 -63.71 -2.96
CA PRO A 281 -18.66 -62.27 -2.85
C PRO A 281 -18.04 -61.55 -4.06
N ILE A 282 -18.83 -60.68 -4.70
CA ILE A 282 -18.37 -59.82 -5.79
C ILE A 282 -17.81 -58.55 -5.14
N ILE A 283 -16.48 -58.48 -5.06
CA ILE A 283 -15.76 -57.33 -4.50
C ILE A 283 -15.07 -56.60 -5.64
N LEU A 284 -15.35 -55.30 -5.78
CA LEU A 284 -14.69 -54.44 -6.75
C LEU A 284 -13.38 -53.92 -6.15
N PHE A 285 -12.26 -54.11 -6.86
CA PHE A 285 -10.93 -53.66 -6.42
C PHE A 285 -10.41 -52.51 -7.29
N VAL A 286 -9.76 -51.52 -6.65
CA VAL A 286 -8.98 -50.48 -7.35
C VAL A 286 -7.59 -51.05 -7.62
N GLY A 287 -7.25 -51.23 -8.90
CA GLY A 287 -5.89 -51.66 -9.31
C GLY A 287 -5.42 -52.97 -8.65
N ASN A 288 -6.35 -53.82 -8.21
CA ASN A 288 -6.07 -55.04 -7.44
C ASN A 288 -5.42 -54.84 -6.05
N MET A 289 -5.44 -53.63 -5.50
CA MET A 289 -4.79 -53.29 -4.22
C MET A 289 -5.77 -53.14 -3.06
N PHE A 290 -6.88 -52.42 -3.27
CA PHE A 290 -7.86 -52.13 -2.20
C PHE A 290 -9.30 -52.31 -2.70
N PRO A 291 -10.22 -52.81 -1.85
CA PRO A 291 -11.63 -52.92 -2.20
C PRO A 291 -12.32 -51.54 -2.17
N VAL A 292 -13.17 -51.29 -3.17
CA VAL A 292 -14.04 -50.09 -3.25
C VAL A 292 -15.20 -50.26 -2.27
N SER A 293 -15.02 -49.84 -1.03
CA SER A 293 -16.02 -49.92 0.03
C SER A 293 -16.04 -48.66 0.89
N LEU A 294 -17.12 -48.49 1.65
CA LEU A 294 -17.27 -47.38 2.59
C LEU A 294 -16.21 -47.43 3.71
N THR A 295 -15.80 -48.64 4.10
CA THR A 295 -14.73 -48.85 5.09
C THR A 295 -13.37 -48.33 4.61
N THR A 296 -13.06 -48.46 3.32
CA THR A 296 -11.85 -47.91 2.69
C THR A 296 -11.93 -46.39 2.56
N PHE A 297 -13.13 -45.82 2.42
CA PHE A 297 -13.33 -44.36 2.40
C PHE A 297 -13.11 -43.72 3.77
N THR A 298 -13.62 -44.33 4.85
CA THR A 298 -13.50 -43.79 6.21
C THR A 298 -12.14 -44.01 6.88
N SER A 299 -11.24 -44.76 6.22
CA SER A 299 -9.89 -45.07 6.73
C SER A 299 -8.78 -44.18 6.17
N ASN A 300 -9.11 -43.29 5.22
CA ASN A 300 -8.25 -42.19 4.75
C ASN A 300 -8.79 -40.85 5.25
#